data_AF-A0A5K8A902-F1
#
_entry.id   AF-A0A5K8A902-F1
#
_cell.length_a   1.000
_cell.length_b   1.000
_cell.length_c   1.000
_cell.angle_alpha   90.00
_cell.angle_beta   90.00
_cell.angle_gamma   90.00
#
_symmetry.space_group_name_H-M   'P 1'
#
loop_
_entity.id
_entity.type
_entity.pdbx_description
1 polymer ?
#
loop_
_entity_poly.entity_id
_entity_poly.type
_entity_poly.pdbx_seq_one_letter_code
_entity_poly.pdbx_strand_id
1 'polypeptide(L)'
;MDKKQAEALYLERCKLFRDTIAFKKPARIPYYANIWTWRWTDAGYTVSEVCHDYEKVKIAMDLFFSKYKVDAVVDSGVRNPFPLVNTLGDSWYDDLGKEKFNCDDKYCFEAEHLDAMKENFLKALWEIGQFKKFPNAKKYTPEQYAQAAKSLQELFDVRDWLVHDLARGKYGCYCGWTPNVVGFEVMYLFFRGIKGVSLDLRRNPQKLIWLNTCQEKNLSIPKKLGPIIFIERLDRGGVCNNDGRAL
;
A
#
# COMPACT_ATOMS: atom_id res chain seq x y z
N MET A 1 6.15 -11.86 -25.46
CA MET A 1 6.70 -13.18 -25.11
C MET A 1 5.53 -14.10 -24.86
N ASP A 2 5.67 -15.39 -25.14
CA ASP A 2 4.68 -16.36 -24.68
C ASP A 2 4.81 -16.60 -23.16
N LYS A 3 3.81 -17.25 -22.56
CA LYS A 3 3.75 -17.48 -21.11
C LYS A 3 4.92 -18.33 -20.57
N LYS A 4 5.45 -19.28 -21.36
CA LYS A 4 6.57 -20.13 -20.95
C LYS A 4 7.87 -19.33 -20.94
N GLN A 5 8.08 -18.49 -21.95
CA GLN A 5 9.21 -17.57 -22.03
C GLN A 5 9.20 -16.57 -20.88
N ALA A 6 8.05 -15.98 -20.58
CA ALA A 6 7.91 -15.03 -19.48
C ALA A 6 8.20 -15.68 -18.12
N GLU A 7 7.72 -16.91 -17.89
CA GLU A 7 7.99 -17.64 -16.66
C GLU A 7 9.47 -18.01 -16.51
N ALA A 8 10.13 -18.46 -17.59
CA ALA A 8 11.56 -18.75 -17.56
C ALA A 8 12.39 -17.50 -17.21
N LEU A 9 12.05 -16.36 -17.82
CA LEU A 9 12.70 -15.08 -17.55
C LEU A 9 12.45 -14.60 -16.11
N TYR A 10 11.25 -14.79 -15.58
CA TYR A 10 10.92 -14.50 -14.19
C TYR A 10 11.82 -15.29 -13.23
N LEU A 11 11.95 -16.60 -13.43
CA LEU A 11 12.79 -17.46 -12.59
C LEU A 11 14.27 -17.09 -12.66
N GLU A 12 14.77 -16.74 -13.85
CA GLU A 12 16.13 -16.22 -14.04
C GLU A 12 16.37 -14.94 -13.23
N ARG A 13 15.44 -13.97 -13.31
CA ARG A 13 15.53 -12.71 -12.57
C ARG A 13 15.43 -12.91 -11.07
N CYS A 14 14.51 -13.75 -10.59
CA CYS A 14 14.46 -14.14 -9.18
C CYS A 14 15.79 -14.76 -8.70
N LYS A 15 16.49 -15.51 -9.56
CA LYS A 15 17.81 -16.03 -9.23
C LYS A 15 18.85 -14.91 -9.12
N LEU A 16 18.83 -13.89 -9.99
CA LEU A 16 19.73 -12.73 -9.89
C LEU A 16 19.62 -12.04 -8.51
N PHE A 17 18.40 -11.78 -8.06
CA PHE A 17 18.18 -11.15 -6.75
C PHE A 17 18.60 -12.07 -5.59
N ARG A 18 18.22 -13.35 -5.62
CA ARG A 18 18.60 -14.32 -4.58
C ARG A 18 20.11 -14.48 -4.45
N ASP A 19 20.82 -14.58 -5.57
CA ASP A 19 22.28 -14.68 -5.57
C ASP A 19 22.91 -13.40 -5.01
N THR A 20 22.41 -12.22 -5.43
CA THR A 20 22.89 -10.92 -4.93
C THR A 20 22.72 -10.78 -3.42
N ILE A 21 21.52 -11.10 -2.88
CA ILE A 21 21.23 -11.02 -1.44
C ILE A 21 22.07 -12.03 -0.65
N ALA A 22 22.35 -13.20 -1.23
CA ALA A 22 23.17 -14.24 -0.62
C ALA A 22 24.69 -14.00 -0.80
N PHE A 23 25.12 -12.84 -1.30
CA PHE A 23 26.52 -12.52 -1.60
C PHE A 23 27.19 -13.54 -2.54
N LYS A 24 26.42 -14.18 -3.43
CA LYS A 24 26.91 -15.02 -4.52
C LYS A 24 27.03 -14.16 -5.78
N LYS A 25 28.09 -14.33 -6.57
CA LYS A 25 28.28 -13.57 -7.82
C LYS A 25 27.10 -13.85 -8.78
N PRO A 26 26.22 -12.88 -9.07
CA PRO A 26 25.12 -13.08 -10.00
C PRO A 26 25.62 -13.07 -11.45
N ALA A 27 24.81 -13.55 -12.39
CA ALA A 27 25.15 -13.53 -13.82
C ALA A 27 25.35 -12.10 -14.35
N ARG A 28 24.65 -11.13 -13.76
CA ARG A 28 24.79 -9.69 -13.99
C ARG A 28 24.20 -8.93 -12.81
N ILE A 29 24.42 -7.61 -12.77
CA ILE A 29 23.80 -6.74 -11.78
C ILE A 29 22.27 -6.73 -12.01
N PRO A 30 21.45 -7.03 -10.99
CA PRO A 30 20.00 -6.95 -11.13
C PRO A 30 19.54 -5.49 -11.23
N TYR A 31 18.61 -5.20 -12.15
CA TYR A 31 18.01 -3.88 -12.29
C TYR A 31 16.66 -3.83 -11.57
N TYR A 32 16.66 -3.15 -10.43
CA TYR A 32 15.49 -2.87 -9.62
C TYR A 32 15.01 -1.43 -9.82
N ALA A 33 13.70 -1.23 -9.97
CA ALA A 33 13.13 0.11 -10.12
C ALA A 33 12.09 0.43 -9.04
N ASN A 34 12.26 1.61 -8.45
CA ASN A 34 11.32 2.21 -7.52
C ASN A 34 10.60 3.37 -8.24
N ILE A 35 9.45 3.07 -8.84
CA ILE A 35 8.96 3.87 -9.97
C ILE A 35 7.88 4.87 -9.59
N TRP A 36 7.08 4.58 -8.55
CA TRP A 36 6.08 5.48 -7.99
C TRP A 36 5.42 6.41 -9.03
N THR A 37 5.21 7.68 -8.70
CA THR A 37 4.37 8.58 -9.47
C THR A 37 4.98 9.00 -10.82
N TRP A 38 6.31 8.98 -10.99
CA TRP A 38 6.95 9.51 -12.20
C TRP A 38 6.69 8.67 -13.45
N ARG A 39 6.32 7.40 -13.30
CA ARG A 39 5.94 6.53 -14.43
C ARG A 39 4.73 7.07 -15.20
N TRP A 40 3.85 7.82 -14.53
CA TRP A 40 2.64 8.39 -15.12
C TRP A 40 2.97 9.61 -15.97
N THR A 41 3.86 10.48 -15.46
CA THR A 41 4.34 11.64 -16.20
C THR A 41 5.22 11.23 -17.38
N ASP A 42 6.03 10.17 -17.25
CA ASP A 42 6.78 9.60 -18.37
C ASP A 42 5.87 9.02 -19.47
N ALA A 43 4.66 8.60 -19.12
CA ALA A 43 3.62 8.17 -20.05
C ALA A 43 2.80 9.32 -20.65
N GLY A 44 3.11 10.58 -20.29
CA GLY A 44 2.41 11.77 -20.78
C GLY A 44 1.10 12.07 -20.05
N TYR A 45 0.83 11.41 -18.92
CA TYR A 45 -0.36 11.67 -18.10
C TYR A 45 -0.05 12.53 -16.89
N THR A 46 -1.04 13.30 -16.48
CA THR A 46 -1.05 13.94 -15.16
C THR A 46 -1.38 12.93 -14.07
N VAL A 47 -0.97 13.23 -12.84
CA VAL A 47 -1.28 12.40 -11.68
C VAL A 47 -2.79 12.30 -11.46
N SER A 48 -3.50 13.42 -11.57
CA SER A 48 -4.95 13.52 -11.44
C SER A 48 -5.69 12.58 -12.41
N GLU A 49 -5.28 12.55 -13.67
CA GLU A 49 -5.89 11.68 -14.69
C GLU A 49 -5.74 10.20 -14.36
N VAL A 50 -4.57 9.77 -13.87
CA VAL A 50 -4.29 8.36 -13.61
C VAL A 50 -4.91 7.88 -12.30
N CYS A 51 -4.94 8.75 -11.28
CA CYS A 51 -5.58 8.45 -10.00
C CYS A 51 -7.08 8.13 -10.09
N HIS A 52 -7.75 8.59 -11.15
CA HIS A 52 -9.18 8.39 -11.39
C HIS A 52 -9.48 7.44 -12.56
N ASP A 53 -8.47 6.90 -13.24
CA ASP A 53 -8.63 6.08 -14.44
C ASP A 53 -7.65 4.90 -14.45
N TYR A 54 -8.18 3.73 -14.11
CA TYR A 54 -7.39 2.50 -14.05
C TYR A 54 -6.96 1.96 -15.43
N GLU A 55 -7.59 2.38 -16.53
CA GLU A 55 -7.08 2.03 -17.86
C GLU A 55 -5.81 2.84 -18.18
N LYS A 56 -5.75 4.11 -17.77
CA LYS A 56 -4.50 4.89 -17.87
C LYS A 56 -3.38 4.30 -17.00
N VAL A 57 -3.70 3.75 -15.83
CA VAL A 57 -2.74 2.97 -15.02
C VAL A 57 -2.16 1.83 -15.84
N LYS A 58 -3.01 1.02 -16.46
CA LYS A 58 -2.57 -0.15 -17.24
C LYS A 58 -1.66 0.25 -18.39
N ILE A 59 -2.03 1.28 -19.15
CA ILE A 59 -1.25 1.80 -20.28
C ILE A 59 0.13 2.30 -19.80
N ALA A 60 0.16 3.11 -18.74
CA ALA A 60 1.42 3.67 -18.23
C ALA A 60 2.37 2.57 -17.71
N MET A 61 1.84 1.55 -17.04
CA MET A 61 2.64 0.42 -16.57
C MET A 61 3.20 -0.41 -17.73
N ASP A 62 2.40 -0.69 -18.76
CA ASP A 62 2.85 -1.42 -19.94
C ASP A 62 3.98 -0.68 -20.66
N LEU A 63 3.81 0.63 -20.85
CA LEU A 63 4.83 1.49 -21.43
C LEU A 63 6.12 1.46 -20.62
N PHE A 64 6.03 1.60 -19.29
CA PHE A 64 7.18 1.53 -18.40
C PHE A 64 7.96 0.22 -18.57
N PHE A 65 7.31 -0.93 -18.49
CA PHE A 65 7.99 -2.22 -18.62
C PHE A 65 8.62 -2.41 -20.00
N SER A 66 7.94 -1.96 -21.06
CA SER A 66 8.45 -2.04 -22.42
C SER A 66 9.73 -1.21 -22.63
N LYS A 67 9.79 -0.02 -22.03
CA LYS A 67 10.85 0.97 -22.20
C LYS A 67 12.07 0.64 -21.34
N TYR A 68 11.87 0.36 -20.05
CA TYR A 68 12.97 0.26 -19.08
C TYR A 68 13.48 -1.17 -18.85
N LYS A 69 12.70 -2.20 -19.22
CA LYS A 69 13.11 -3.62 -19.19
C LYS A 69 13.70 -4.09 -17.84
N VAL A 70 13.12 -3.61 -16.75
CA VAL A 70 13.57 -3.88 -15.38
C VAL A 70 13.42 -5.35 -14.99
N ASP A 71 14.21 -5.81 -14.02
CA ASP A 71 14.14 -7.18 -13.49
C ASP A 71 13.18 -7.32 -12.32
N ALA A 72 13.05 -6.25 -11.55
CA ALA A 72 12.06 -6.12 -10.49
C ALA A 72 11.56 -4.70 -10.37
N VAL A 73 10.32 -4.56 -9.90
CA VAL A 73 9.71 -3.30 -9.52
C VAL A 73 9.08 -3.41 -8.14
N VAL A 74 9.19 -2.34 -7.35
CA VAL A 74 8.27 -2.13 -6.22
C VAL A 74 7.26 -1.09 -6.62
N ASP A 75 6.02 -1.55 -6.80
CA ASP A 75 4.89 -0.70 -7.12
C ASP A 75 3.57 -1.43 -6.83
N SER A 76 2.47 -0.67 -6.78
CA SER A 76 1.13 -1.20 -6.57
C SER A 76 0.18 -0.92 -7.74
N GLY A 77 0.69 -0.38 -8.85
CA GLY A 77 -0.08 0.03 -10.03
C GLY A 77 -0.87 1.31 -9.81
N VAL A 78 -1.40 1.52 -8.60
CA VAL A 78 -2.23 2.64 -8.21
C VAL A 78 -1.53 3.54 -7.17
N ARG A 79 -2.01 4.77 -6.99
CA ARG A 79 -1.66 5.65 -5.87
C ARG A 79 -2.93 6.28 -5.35
N ASN A 80 -3.18 6.15 -4.05
CA ASN A 80 -4.37 6.67 -3.34
C ASN A 80 -5.70 6.27 -4.01
N PRO A 81 -6.67 5.67 -3.31
CA PRO A 81 -7.91 5.21 -3.90
C PRO A 81 -8.91 6.35 -3.96
N PHE A 82 -8.58 7.39 -4.72
CA PHE A 82 -9.46 8.53 -4.93
C PHE A 82 -10.91 8.11 -5.28
N PRO A 83 -11.16 7.13 -6.17
CA PRO A 83 -12.53 6.67 -6.45
C PRO A 83 -13.29 6.21 -5.20
N LEU A 84 -12.58 5.59 -4.27
CA LEU A 84 -13.17 5.12 -3.03
C LEU A 84 -13.44 6.23 -2.03
N VAL A 85 -12.44 7.07 -1.72
CA VAL A 85 -12.63 8.15 -0.75
C VAL A 85 -13.64 9.17 -1.24
N ASN A 86 -13.71 9.39 -2.56
CA ASN A 86 -14.75 10.21 -3.19
C ASN A 86 -16.15 9.62 -2.97
N THR A 87 -16.31 8.29 -2.99
CA THR A 87 -17.59 7.62 -2.69
C THR A 87 -18.04 7.86 -1.25
N LEU A 88 -17.08 7.88 -0.32
CA LEU A 88 -17.35 8.09 1.10
C LEU A 88 -17.49 9.58 1.47
N GLY A 89 -17.12 10.50 0.57
CA GLY A 89 -17.30 11.94 0.75
C GLY A 89 -16.32 12.59 1.74
N ASP A 90 -15.25 11.90 2.11
CA ASP A 90 -14.17 12.45 2.92
C ASP A 90 -12.83 11.84 2.47
N SER A 91 -11.86 12.70 2.21
CA SER A 91 -10.53 12.35 1.72
C SER A 91 -9.47 13.03 2.57
N TRP A 92 -8.42 12.29 2.89
CA TRP A 92 -7.20 12.87 3.46
C TRP A 92 -6.22 13.31 2.37
N TYR A 93 -6.56 13.07 1.11
CA TYR A 93 -5.79 13.46 -0.05
C TYR A 93 -6.47 14.60 -0.79
N ASP A 94 -5.68 15.60 -1.14
CA ASP A 94 -6.07 16.66 -2.05
C ASP A 94 -5.46 16.38 -3.42
N ASP A 95 -6.30 16.32 -4.45
CA ASP A 95 -5.84 16.38 -5.83
C ASP A 95 -5.64 17.85 -6.20
N LEU A 96 -4.37 18.29 -6.25
CA LEU A 96 -3.99 19.65 -6.60
C LEU A 96 -3.72 19.80 -8.10
N GLY A 97 -4.13 18.84 -8.92
CA GLY A 97 -4.01 18.86 -10.37
C GLY A 97 -2.69 18.26 -10.88
N LYS A 98 -2.14 18.86 -11.96
CA LYS A 98 -1.28 18.18 -12.96
C LYS A 98 -0.22 17.21 -12.42
N GLU A 99 0.51 17.52 -11.36
CA GLU A 99 1.58 16.65 -10.85
C GLU A 99 1.60 16.53 -9.32
N LYS A 100 0.61 17.09 -8.62
CA LYS A 100 0.68 17.29 -7.18
C LYS A 100 -0.56 16.71 -6.53
N PHE A 101 -0.33 15.84 -5.56
CA PHE A 101 -1.32 15.52 -4.55
C PHE A 101 -0.72 15.85 -3.19
N ASN A 102 -1.54 16.39 -2.31
CA ASN A 102 -1.17 16.57 -0.92
C ASN A 102 -1.89 15.51 -0.08
N CYS A 103 -1.33 15.23 1.09
CA CYS A 103 -2.03 14.54 2.15
C CYS A 103 -2.07 15.50 3.33
N ASP A 104 -3.26 15.72 3.88
CA ASP A 104 -3.36 16.42 5.16
C ASP A 104 -2.67 15.58 6.24
N ASP A 105 -1.97 16.23 7.17
CA ASP A 105 -1.43 15.59 8.38
C ASP A 105 -2.59 15.33 9.35
N LYS A 106 -3.44 14.37 8.98
CA LYS A 106 -4.56 13.85 9.76
C LYS A 106 -4.13 12.55 10.42
N TYR A 107 -4.59 12.35 11.65
CA TYR A 107 -4.31 11.14 12.42
C TYR A 107 -5.51 10.78 13.29
N CYS A 108 -5.66 9.48 13.57
CA CYS A 108 -6.85 8.93 14.18
C CYS A 108 -6.88 9.02 15.72
N PHE A 109 -5.71 9.15 16.35
CA PHE A 109 -5.55 8.96 17.79
C PHE A 109 -4.74 10.07 18.45
N GLU A 110 -5.14 10.40 19.68
CA GLU A 110 -4.45 11.33 20.57
C GLU A 110 -3.77 10.56 21.71
N ALA A 111 -2.97 11.27 22.51
CA ALA A 111 -2.23 10.67 23.62
C ALA A 111 -3.13 9.92 24.62
N GLU A 112 -4.35 10.42 24.83
CA GLU A 112 -5.34 9.80 25.72
C GLU A 112 -5.86 8.44 25.22
N HIS A 113 -5.78 8.18 23.92
CA HIS A 113 -6.23 6.91 23.33
C HIS A 113 -5.17 5.80 23.40
N LEU A 114 -3.92 6.10 23.79
CA LEU A 114 -2.81 5.13 23.77
C LEU A 114 -3.07 3.90 24.64
N ASP A 115 -3.72 4.08 25.79
CA ASP A 115 -4.03 2.97 26.69
C ASP A 115 -5.12 2.06 26.09
N ALA A 116 -6.14 2.64 25.45
CA ALA A 116 -7.16 1.88 24.72
C ALA A 116 -6.58 1.12 23.52
N MET A 117 -5.64 1.75 22.78
CA MET A 117 -4.92 1.09 21.69
C MET A 117 -4.09 -0.10 22.20
N LYS A 118 -3.44 0.05 23.36
CA LYS A 118 -2.62 -1.01 23.98
C LYS A 118 -3.47 -2.16 24.50
N GLU A 119 -4.62 -1.88 25.09
CA GLU A 119 -5.54 -2.90 25.61
C GLU A 119 -6.17 -3.71 24.48
N ASN A 120 -6.75 -3.03 23.49
CA ASN A 120 -7.36 -3.67 22.33
C ASN A 120 -7.33 -2.73 21.12
N PHE A 121 -6.24 -2.83 20.37
CA PHE A 121 -6.01 -2.04 19.17
C PHE A 121 -7.16 -2.11 18.15
N LEU A 122 -7.74 -3.29 17.98
CA LEU A 122 -8.84 -3.50 17.05
C LEU A 122 -10.08 -2.72 17.46
N LYS A 123 -10.47 -2.86 18.73
CA LYS A 123 -11.63 -2.16 19.27
C LYS A 123 -11.43 -0.65 19.17
N ALA A 124 -10.26 -0.16 19.56
CA ALA A 124 -9.90 1.26 19.44
C ALA A 124 -9.98 1.76 18.00
N LEU A 125 -9.54 0.98 17.01
CA LEU A 125 -9.65 1.33 15.60
C LEU A 125 -11.11 1.47 15.15
N TRP A 126 -11.99 0.53 15.50
CA TRP A 126 -13.40 0.57 15.09
C TRP A 126 -14.22 1.62 15.83
N GLU A 127 -13.98 1.81 17.12
CA GLU A 127 -14.78 2.70 17.96
C GLU A 127 -14.29 4.15 17.92
N ILE A 128 -13.00 4.37 17.63
CA ILE A 128 -12.37 5.70 17.64
C ILE A 128 -11.84 6.04 16.25
N GLY A 129 -10.90 5.23 15.73
CA GLY A 129 -10.15 5.58 14.53
C GLY A 129 -11.01 5.74 13.28
N GLN A 130 -11.96 4.83 13.06
CA GLN A 130 -12.87 4.89 11.91
C GLN A 130 -13.66 6.18 11.85
N PHE A 131 -14.22 6.62 12.97
CA PHE A 131 -15.04 7.84 13.03
C PHE A 131 -14.21 9.11 13.03
N LYS A 132 -12.91 9.04 13.35
CA LYS A 132 -11.98 10.15 13.14
C LYS A 132 -11.59 10.28 11.67
N LYS A 133 -11.38 9.14 10.99
CA LYS A 133 -11.05 9.13 9.56
C LYS A 133 -12.23 9.45 8.66
N PHE A 134 -13.40 8.92 9.00
CA PHE A 134 -14.65 9.09 8.27
C PHE A 134 -15.75 9.53 9.25
N PRO A 135 -15.84 10.83 9.61
CA PRO A 135 -16.79 11.36 10.58
C PRO A 135 -18.25 11.07 10.22
N ASN A 136 -18.54 10.94 8.92
CA ASN A 136 -19.86 10.65 8.41
C ASN A 136 -20.18 9.15 8.34
N ALA A 137 -19.29 8.25 8.77
CA ALA A 137 -19.49 6.80 8.66
C ALA A 137 -20.78 6.29 9.32
N LYS A 138 -21.27 6.98 10.36
CA LYS A 138 -22.56 6.65 11.02
C LYS A 138 -23.79 6.98 10.18
N LYS A 139 -23.63 7.82 9.15
CA LYS A 139 -24.71 8.30 8.26
C LYS A 139 -24.66 7.64 6.89
N TYR A 140 -23.64 6.82 6.59
CA TYR A 140 -23.53 6.17 5.29
C TYR A 140 -24.66 5.17 5.10
N THR A 141 -25.22 5.19 3.89
CA THR A 141 -26.24 4.25 3.44
C THR A 141 -25.59 2.90 3.06
N PRO A 142 -26.35 1.80 3.08
CA PRO A 142 -25.88 0.52 2.53
C PRO A 142 -25.34 0.64 1.10
N GLU A 143 -25.96 1.47 0.27
CA GLU A 143 -25.57 1.72 -1.11
C GLU A 143 -24.18 2.39 -1.19
N GLN A 144 -23.90 3.36 -0.32
CA GLN A 144 -22.56 3.97 -0.23
C GLN A 144 -21.49 2.95 0.16
N TYR A 145 -21.79 2.07 1.12
CA TYR A 145 -20.87 0.99 1.49
C TYR A 145 -20.65 -0.01 0.35
N ALA A 146 -21.71 -0.36 -0.39
CA ALA A 146 -21.61 -1.25 -1.54
C ALA A 146 -20.75 -0.64 -2.66
N GLN A 147 -20.95 0.65 -2.96
CA GLN A 147 -20.14 1.36 -3.95
C GLN A 147 -18.68 1.48 -3.51
N ALA A 148 -18.45 1.73 -2.22
CA ALA A 148 -17.11 1.76 -1.64
C ALA A 148 -16.41 0.39 -1.74
N ALA A 149 -17.12 -0.69 -1.41
CA ALA A 149 -16.58 -2.04 -1.57
C ALA A 149 -16.25 -2.36 -3.04
N LYS A 150 -17.08 -1.91 -3.99
CA LYS A 150 -16.83 -2.06 -5.43
C LYS A 150 -15.58 -1.32 -5.87
N SER A 151 -15.42 -0.04 -5.53
CA SER A 151 -14.23 0.74 -5.89
C SER A 151 -12.95 0.17 -5.28
N LEU A 152 -13.05 -0.41 -4.08
CA LEU A 152 -11.95 -1.14 -3.48
C LEU A 152 -11.61 -2.41 -4.28
N GLN A 153 -12.61 -3.17 -4.72
CA GLN A 153 -12.38 -4.36 -5.55
C GLN A 153 -11.68 -4.02 -6.87
N GLU A 154 -12.14 -2.97 -7.57
CA GLU A 154 -11.53 -2.52 -8.83
C GLU A 154 -10.04 -2.18 -8.66
N LEU A 155 -9.68 -1.60 -7.52
CA LEU A 155 -8.28 -1.34 -7.18
C LEU A 155 -7.48 -2.65 -7.05
N PHE A 156 -8.01 -3.65 -6.35
CA PHE A 156 -7.36 -4.96 -6.23
C PHE A 156 -7.21 -5.65 -7.58
N ASP A 157 -8.23 -5.58 -8.43
CA ASP A 157 -8.18 -6.20 -9.76
C ASP A 157 -7.03 -5.63 -10.60
N VAL A 158 -6.78 -4.32 -10.52
CA VAL A 158 -5.64 -3.67 -11.19
C VAL A 158 -4.30 -4.13 -10.60
N ARG A 159 -4.24 -4.35 -9.28
CA ARG A 159 -3.03 -4.86 -8.61
C ARG A 159 -2.72 -6.28 -9.04
N ASP A 160 -3.71 -7.15 -9.02
CA ASP A 160 -3.57 -8.56 -9.41
C ASP A 160 -3.17 -8.65 -10.87
N TRP A 161 -3.81 -7.86 -11.74
CA TRP A 161 -3.42 -7.73 -13.14
C TRP A 161 -1.96 -7.29 -13.30
N LEU A 162 -1.52 -6.26 -12.57
CA LEU A 162 -0.14 -5.76 -12.65
C LEU A 162 0.86 -6.87 -12.29
N VAL A 163 0.63 -7.57 -11.18
CA VAL A 163 1.56 -8.57 -10.67
C VAL A 163 1.57 -9.82 -11.56
N HIS A 164 0.40 -10.36 -11.85
CA HIS A 164 0.27 -11.67 -12.46
C HIS A 164 0.29 -11.62 -13.98
N ASP A 165 -0.49 -10.72 -14.58
CA ASP A 165 -0.66 -10.69 -16.04
C ASP A 165 0.42 -9.84 -16.70
N LEU A 166 0.69 -8.65 -16.17
CA LEU A 166 1.65 -7.73 -16.78
C LEU A 166 3.09 -8.08 -16.41
N ALA A 167 3.49 -7.86 -15.17
CA ALA A 167 4.88 -7.97 -14.75
C ALA A 167 5.39 -9.39 -14.94
N ARG A 168 4.75 -10.38 -14.32
CA ARG A 168 5.15 -11.78 -14.47
C ARG A 168 4.72 -12.35 -15.83
N GLY A 169 3.45 -12.23 -16.17
CA GLY A 169 2.85 -12.91 -17.33
C GLY A 169 3.34 -12.41 -18.69
N LYS A 170 3.56 -11.10 -18.86
CA LYS A 170 4.00 -10.50 -20.13
C LYS A 170 5.50 -10.20 -20.14
N TYR A 171 6.05 -9.73 -19.02
CA TYR A 171 7.44 -9.24 -18.96
C TYR A 171 8.40 -10.14 -18.19
N GLY A 172 7.96 -11.22 -17.55
CA GLY A 172 8.82 -12.08 -16.74
C GLY A 172 9.56 -11.33 -15.64
N CYS A 173 8.92 -10.33 -15.04
CA CYS A 173 9.49 -9.42 -14.06
C CYS A 173 8.86 -9.68 -12.69
N TYR A 174 9.67 -9.54 -11.62
CA TYR A 174 9.12 -9.54 -10.28
C TYR A 174 8.45 -8.18 -9.99
N CYS A 175 7.17 -8.20 -9.64
CA CYS A 175 6.49 -7.03 -9.11
C CYS A 175 6.04 -7.36 -7.69
N GLY A 176 6.55 -6.61 -6.73
CA GLY A 176 6.19 -6.76 -5.33
C GLY A 176 5.70 -5.44 -4.75
N TRP A 177 4.90 -5.54 -3.70
CA TRP A 177 4.64 -4.42 -2.82
C TRP A 177 5.37 -4.68 -1.50
N THR A 178 6.17 -3.73 -1.04
CA THR A 178 6.80 -3.80 0.28
C THR A 178 6.11 -2.84 1.24
N PRO A 179 5.32 -3.36 2.18
CA PRO A 179 4.90 -2.62 3.34
C PRO A 179 5.44 -3.25 4.62
N ASN A 180 6.74 -3.56 4.68
CA ASN A 180 7.33 -3.73 6.01
C ASN A 180 7.55 -2.34 6.60
N VAL A 181 6.43 -1.66 6.86
CA VAL A 181 6.38 -0.41 7.60
C VAL A 181 6.67 -0.78 9.04
N VAL A 182 7.80 -0.30 9.57
CA VAL A 182 8.17 -0.60 10.96
C VAL A 182 7.15 0.05 11.91
N GLY A 183 7.04 -0.46 13.14
CA GLY A 183 5.90 -0.15 14.02
C GLY A 183 5.84 1.31 14.40
N PHE A 184 7.02 1.90 14.49
CA PHE A 184 7.21 3.33 14.57
C PHE A 184 6.58 4.09 13.38
N GLU A 185 6.88 3.67 12.14
CA GLU A 185 6.32 4.28 10.94
C GLU A 185 4.81 4.07 10.84
N VAL A 186 4.28 2.93 11.29
CA VAL A 186 2.84 2.69 11.36
C VAL A 186 2.15 3.72 12.26
N MET A 187 2.72 4.01 13.42
CA MET A 187 2.17 5.03 14.32
C MET A 187 2.28 6.43 13.77
N TYR A 188 3.43 6.76 13.18
CA TYR A 188 3.66 8.06 12.58
C TYR A 188 2.72 8.30 11.39
N LEU A 189 2.61 7.34 10.46
CA LEU A 189 1.89 7.50 9.19
C LEU A 189 0.37 7.38 9.33
N PHE A 190 -0.13 6.56 10.26
CA PHE A 190 -1.55 6.15 10.22
C PHE A 190 -2.35 6.52 11.46
N PHE A 191 -1.72 6.57 12.64
CA PHE A 191 -2.49 6.61 13.88
C PHE A 191 -2.28 7.86 14.72
N ARG A 192 -1.04 8.30 14.91
CA ARG A 192 -0.69 9.30 15.92
C ARG A 192 -0.03 10.57 15.35
N GLY A 193 0.40 10.52 14.08
CA GLY A 193 1.05 11.63 13.40
C GLY A 193 2.49 11.86 13.89
N ILE A 194 3.30 12.56 13.10
CA ILE A 194 4.72 12.78 13.43
C ILE A 194 4.88 13.57 14.73
N LYS A 195 4.04 14.60 14.91
CA LYS A 195 4.03 15.45 16.10
C LYS A 195 3.65 14.63 17.34
N GLY A 196 2.59 13.84 17.25
CA GLY A 196 2.12 13.04 18.38
C GLY A 196 3.16 12.01 18.81
N VAL A 197 3.67 11.22 17.86
CA VAL A 197 4.71 10.22 18.14
C VAL A 197 5.97 10.87 18.71
N SER A 198 6.39 12.01 18.18
CA SER A 198 7.57 12.74 18.69
C SER A 198 7.39 13.24 20.13
N LEU A 199 6.18 13.68 20.50
CA LEU A 199 5.87 14.10 21.87
C LEU A 199 5.82 12.90 22.82
N ASP A 200 5.20 11.81 22.38
CA ASP A 200 5.02 10.60 23.18
C ASP A 200 6.37 9.90 23.43
N LEU A 201 7.30 9.92 22.46
CA LEU A 201 8.67 9.43 22.66
C LEU A 201 9.40 10.16 23.78
N ARG A 202 9.17 11.48 23.92
CA ARG A 202 9.83 12.29 24.96
C ARG A 202 9.15 12.20 26.31
N ARG A 203 7.81 12.14 26.32
CA ARG A 203 7.00 12.26 27.54
C ARG A 203 6.58 10.90 28.10
N ASN A 204 6.29 9.93 27.24
CA ASN A 204 5.71 8.64 27.59
C ASN A 204 6.30 7.49 26.76
N PRO A 205 7.64 7.31 26.67
CA PRO A 205 8.25 6.32 25.78
C PRO A 205 7.73 4.89 26.02
N GLN A 206 7.43 4.54 27.28
CA GLN A 206 6.88 3.24 27.66
C GLN A 206 5.51 2.94 27.05
N LYS A 207 4.72 3.97 26.74
CA LYS A 207 3.42 3.83 26.05
C LYS A 207 3.55 3.62 24.55
N LEU A 208 4.75 3.79 23.96
CA LEU A 208 5.00 3.50 22.55
C LEU A 208 5.74 2.17 22.33
N ILE A 209 6.56 1.73 23.30
CA ILE A 209 7.39 0.52 23.18
C ILE A 209 6.55 -0.75 22.95
N TRP A 210 5.30 -0.80 23.44
CA TRP A 210 4.43 -1.97 23.25
C TRP A 210 4.14 -2.29 21.78
N LEU A 211 4.17 -1.28 20.89
CA LEU A 211 3.94 -1.46 19.46
C LEU A 211 5.10 -2.17 18.77
N ASN A 212 6.34 -1.88 19.17
CA ASN A 212 7.51 -2.63 18.73
C ASN A 212 7.42 -4.08 19.21
N THR A 213 6.96 -4.29 20.45
CA THR A 213 6.74 -5.64 21.00
C THR A 213 5.64 -6.41 20.25
N CYS A 214 4.58 -5.75 19.77
CA CYS A 214 3.56 -6.40 18.93
C CYS A 214 4.16 -6.86 17.58
N GLN A 215 4.97 -6.02 16.94
CA GLN A 215 5.63 -6.40 15.69
C GLN A 215 6.67 -7.51 15.87
N GLU A 216 7.55 -7.40 16.87
CA GLU A 216 8.61 -8.38 17.15
C GLU A 216 8.06 -9.76 17.52
N LYS A 217 6.92 -9.82 18.24
CA LYS A 217 6.30 -11.09 18.64
C LYS A 217 5.59 -11.81 17.50
N ASN A 218 5.65 -11.30 16.26
CA ASN A 218 4.85 -11.82 15.16
C ASN A 218 3.36 -11.91 15.53
N LEU A 219 2.93 -11.10 16.51
CA LEU A 219 1.60 -10.54 16.52
C LEU A 219 1.62 -9.55 15.35
N SER A 220 1.73 -10.09 14.12
CA SER A 220 0.99 -9.59 12.97
C SER A 220 -0.23 -8.92 13.54
N ILE A 221 -0.52 -7.69 13.15
CA ILE A 221 -1.91 -7.22 13.07
C ILE A 221 -2.70 -8.47 12.66
N PRO A 222 -3.39 -9.17 13.60
CA PRO A 222 -3.50 -10.64 13.56
C PRO A 222 -3.81 -11.19 12.18
N LYS A 223 -3.22 -12.32 11.78
CA LYS A 223 -3.60 -13.06 10.55
C LYS A 223 -5.12 -13.33 10.43
N LYS A 224 -5.87 -13.22 11.54
CA LYS A 224 -7.34 -13.28 11.64
C LYS A 224 -8.05 -11.92 11.50
N LEU A 225 -7.31 -10.86 11.19
CA LEU A 225 -7.79 -9.50 10.98
C LEU A 225 -8.13 -9.23 9.51
N GLY A 226 -8.61 -10.27 8.82
CA GLY A 226 -9.24 -10.17 7.50
C GLY A 226 -10.21 -8.99 7.34
N PRO A 227 -10.94 -8.53 8.38
CA PRO A 227 -11.81 -7.35 8.30
C PRO A 227 -11.19 -5.99 8.68
N ILE A 228 -9.90 -5.87 9.05
CA ILE A 228 -9.37 -4.67 9.77
C ILE A 228 -8.47 -3.82 8.93
N ILE A 229 -7.88 -4.47 7.94
CA ILE A 229 -7.74 -3.87 6.65
C ILE A 229 -9.16 -3.83 6.04
N PHE A 230 -10.00 -2.94 6.57
CA PHE A 230 -11.10 -2.33 5.83
C PHE A 230 -10.81 -0.85 5.74
N ILE A 231 -10.31 -0.18 6.79
CA ILE A 231 -10.17 1.28 6.81
C ILE A 231 -8.90 1.78 6.08
N GLU A 232 -7.81 1.02 6.15
CA GLU A 232 -6.62 1.19 5.30
C GLU A 232 -6.71 0.42 3.98
N ARG A 233 -7.49 -0.66 3.93
CA ARG A 233 -7.65 -1.45 2.70
C ARG A 233 -8.55 -0.74 1.74
N LEU A 234 -9.66 -0.19 2.23
CA LEU A 234 -10.44 0.83 1.54
C LEU A 234 -9.43 1.88 1.06
N ASP A 235 -8.76 2.58 1.96
CA ASP A 235 -7.99 3.76 1.56
C ASP A 235 -6.61 3.53 0.89
N ARG A 236 -6.12 2.31 0.63
CA ARG A 236 -4.87 2.06 -0.14
C ARG A 236 -4.80 0.69 -0.83
N GLY A 237 -5.88 -0.09 -0.88
CA GLY A 237 -5.99 -1.35 -1.62
C GLY A 237 -4.96 -2.45 -1.32
N GLY A 238 -4.44 -2.58 -0.09
CA GLY A 238 -3.41 -3.58 0.26
C GLY A 238 -3.89 -5.03 0.44
N VAL A 239 -3.13 -6.02 -0.07
CA VAL A 239 -3.24 -7.44 0.34
C VAL A 239 -1.83 -7.99 0.61
N CYS A 240 -1.70 -8.73 1.71
CA CYS A 240 -0.57 -9.63 1.97
C CYS A 240 -0.85 -10.99 1.31
N ASN A 241 0.18 -11.62 0.73
CA ASN A 241 0.10 -12.99 0.23
C ASN A 241 -0.40 -13.97 1.32
N ASN A 242 -1.26 -14.91 0.93
CA ASN A 242 -1.92 -15.90 1.80
C ASN A 242 -0.99 -17.01 2.30
N ASP A 243 0.27 -17.06 1.85
CA ASP A 243 1.04 -18.30 1.81
C ASP A 243 2.29 -18.30 2.72
N GLY A 244 2.53 -17.23 3.49
CA GLY A 244 3.39 -17.29 4.68
C GLY A 244 4.82 -17.81 4.47
N ARG A 245 5.37 -17.74 3.26
CA ARG A 245 6.77 -18.10 2.97
C ARG A 245 7.56 -16.85 2.68
N ALA A 246 8.61 -16.65 3.48
CA ALA A 246 9.70 -15.75 3.14
C ALA A 246 10.37 -16.25 1.85
N LEU A 247 10.56 -15.34 0.90
CA LEU A 247 11.69 -15.35 -0.03
C LEU A 247 12.40 -14.02 0.13
#